data_AF-A0A2E7D5N2-F1
#
_entry.id   AF-A0A2E7D5N2-F1
#
_cell.length_a   1.000
_cell.length_b   1.000
_cell.length_c   1.000
_cell.angle_alpha   90.00
_cell.angle_beta   90.00
_cell.angle_gamma   90.00
#
_symmetry.space_group_name_H-M   'P 1'
#
loop_
_entity.id
_entity.type
_entity.pdbx_description
1 polymer ?
#
loop_
_entity_poly.entity_id
_entity_poly.type
_entity_poly.pdbx_seq_one_letter_code
_entity_poly.pdbx_strand_id
1 'polypeptide(L)' 'MPLVVLINRHTASAAEILAACLQDHKRAAMVDEQPFGRGTVQSLFKLKTEAP' A
#
# COMPACT_ATOMS: atom_id res chain seq x y z
N MET A 1 -24.98 0.12 0.65
CA MET A 1 -24.57 -1.10 -0.06
C MET A 1 -23.38 -1.70 0.65
N PRO A 2 -23.26 -3.03 0.77
CA PRO A 2 -22.10 -3.67 1.39
C PRO A 2 -20.86 -3.57 0.49
N LEU A 3 -19.68 -3.34 1.11
CA LEU A 3 -18.38 -3.33 0.44
C LEU A 3 -17.46 -4.31 1.17
N VAL A 4 -16.78 -5.16 0.39
CA VAL A 4 -15.79 -6.13 0.88
C VAL A 4 -14.49 -5.91 0.13
N VAL A 5 -13.38 -5.92 0.86
CA VAL A 5 -12.03 -5.78 0.31
C VAL A 5 -11.23 -7.05 0.65
N LEU A 6 -10.73 -7.71 -0.38
CA LEU A 6 -9.90 -8.90 -0.28
C LEU A 6 -8.42 -8.51 -0.45
N ILE A 7 -7.58 -8.89 0.51
CA ILE A 7 -6.13 -8.65 0.49
C ILE A 7 -5.35 -9.95 0.70
N ASN A 8 -4.06 -9.95 0.33
CA ASN A 8 -3.15 -11.05 0.58
C ASN A 8 -1.71 -10.54 0.79
N ARG A 9 -0.76 -11.47 0.99
CA ARG A 9 0.67 -11.16 1.20
C ARG A 9 1.36 -10.32 0.11
N HIS A 10 0.76 -10.17 -1.08
CA HIS A 10 1.30 -9.35 -2.17
C HIS A 10 0.59 -7.99 -2.28
N THR A 11 -0.43 -7.72 -1.47
CA THR A 11 -1.02 -6.39 -1.33
C THR A 11 0.02 -5.47 -0.70
N ALA A 12 0.42 -4.42 -1.42
CA ALA A 12 1.50 -3.52 -1.01
C ALA A 12 1.20 -2.04 -1.32
N SER A 13 1.88 -1.12 -0.63
CA SER A 13 1.93 0.32 -0.98
C SER A 13 0.54 0.96 -0.98
N ALA A 14 0.15 1.66 -2.05
CA ALA A 14 -1.15 2.35 -2.15
C ALA A 14 -2.36 1.43 -1.89
N ALA A 15 -2.27 0.15 -2.22
CA ALA A 15 -3.34 -0.81 -1.97
C ALA A 15 -3.53 -1.09 -0.46
N GLU A 16 -2.43 -1.17 0.30
CA GLU A 16 -2.48 -1.30 1.75
C GLU A 16 -3.06 -0.04 2.40
N ILE A 17 -2.62 1.14 1.92
CA ILE A 17 -3.10 2.43 2.43
C ILE A 17 -4.62 2.55 2.22
N LEU A 18 -5.12 2.22 1.02
CA LEU A 18 -6.55 2.28 0.72
C LEU A 18 -7.35 1.27 1.56
N ALA A 19 -6.87 0.03 1.68
CA ALA A 19 -7.52 -1.00 2.48
C ALA A 19 -7.60 -0.62 3.96
N ALA A 20 -6.49 -0.11 4.54
CA ALA A 20 -6.44 0.37 5.90
C ALA A 20 -7.40 1.55 6.12
N CYS A 21 -7.43 2.54 5.22
CA CYS A 21 -8.40 3.64 5.31
C CYS A 21 -9.85 3.14 5.27
N LEU A 22 -10.18 2.20 4.38
CA LEU A 22 -11.53 1.65 4.31
C LEU A 22 -11.90 0.88 5.59
N GLN A 23 -10.95 0.18 6.20
CA GLN A 23 -11.12 -0.53 7.47
C GLN A 23 -11.28 0.46 8.64
N ASP A 24 -10.40 1.44 8.78
CA ASP A 24 -10.38 2.45 9.85
C ASP A 24 -11.67 3.28 9.86
N HIS A 25 -12.18 3.62 8.67
CA HIS A 25 -13.44 4.33 8.52
C HIS A 25 -14.69 3.42 8.59
N LYS A 26 -14.52 2.12 8.90
CA LYS A 26 -15.60 1.12 8.95
C LYS A 26 -16.45 1.09 7.68
N ARG A 27 -15.81 1.31 6.52
CA ARG A 27 -16.48 1.41 5.21
C ARG A 27 -16.50 0.10 4.45
N ALA A 28 -15.59 -0.81 4.74
CA ALA A 28 -15.53 -2.13 4.14
C ALA A 28 -15.26 -3.22 5.19
N ALA A 29 -15.80 -4.41 4.96
CA ALA A 29 -15.33 -5.61 5.64
C ALA A 29 -14.03 -6.09 4.98
N MET A 30 -13.05 -6.46 5.78
CA MET A 30 -11.74 -6.97 5.33
C MET A 30 -11.71 -8.49 5.36
N VAL A 31 -11.19 -9.10 4.30
CA VAL A 31 -10.87 -10.53 4.22
C VAL A 31 -9.39 -10.66 3.86
N ASP A 32 -8.63 -11.42 4.64
CA ASP A 32 -7.18 -11.17 4.77
C ASP A 32 -6.33 -12.44 4.99
N GLU A 33 -5.12 -12.38 4.42
CA GLU A 33 -3.85 -12.76 5.06
C GLU A 33 -3.02 -11.47 5.29
N GLN A 34 -2.11 -11.45 6.27
CA GLN A 34 -1.26 -10.29 6.59
C GLN A 34 -0.61 -9.68 5.33
N PRO A 35 -0.77 -8.36 5.07
CA PRO A 35 -0.27 -7.71 3.85
C PRO A 35 1.25 -7.53 3.87
N PHE A 36 1.83 -7.08 2.75
CA PHE A 36 3.28 -7.03 2.56
C PHE A 36 4.02 -6.12 3.55
N GLY A 37 3.41 -5.00 3.97
CA GLY A 37 3.97 -4.04 4.92
C GLY A 37 4.84 -2.94 4.30
N ARG A 38 4.56 -2.50 3.06
CA ARG A 38 5.39 -1.47 2.40
C ARG A 38 4.94 -0.06 2.77
N GLY A 39 5.57 0.52 3.78
CA GLY A 39 5.30 1.87 4.28
C GLY A 39 6.30 2.97 3.85
N THR A 40 7.03 2.80 2.74
CA THR A 40 8.04 3.79 2.31
C THR A 40 7.67 4.51 1.02
N VAL A 41 7.93 5.82 0.99
CA VAL A 41 7.96 6.62 -0.24
C VAL A 41 9.43 6.84 -0.60
N GLN A 42 9.77 6.58 -1.86
CA GLN A 42 11.14 6.69 -2.35
C GLN A 42 11.22 7.74 -3.45
N SER A 43 12.37 8.40 -3.55
CA SER A 43 12.66 9.39 -4.60
C SER A 43 14.03 9.12 -5.19
N LEU A 44 14.20 9.42 -6.46
CA LEU A 44 15.47 9.26 -7.16
C LEU A 44 16.32 10.51 -6.96
N PHE A 45 17.57 10.32 -6.53
CA PHE A 45 18.58 11.37 -6.49
C PHE A 45 19.51 11.21 -7.70
N LYS A 46 19.60 12.24 -8.54
CA LYS A 46 20.52 12.24 -9.67
C LYS A 46 21.95 12.47 -9.16
N LEU A 47 22.84 11.52 -9.39
CA LEU A 47 24.26 11.72 -9.17
C LEU A 47 24.83 12.55 -10.33
N LYS A 48 25.75 13.47 -10.03
CA LYS A 48 26.56 14.09 -11.07
C LYS A 48 27.55 13.04 -11.56
N THR A 49 27.42 12.61 -12.80
CA THR A 49 28.53 11.94 -13.48
C THR A 49 29.62 13.00 -13.69
N GLU A 50 30.83 12.78 -13.19
CA GLU A 50 31.99 13.57 -13.65
C GLU A 50 32.10 13.33 -15.15
N ALA A 51 31.94 14.40 -15.93
CA ALA A 51 32.17 14.36 -17.36
C ALA A 51 33.66 14.05 -17.61
N PRO A 52 34.00 13.25 -18.65
CA PRO A 52 35.39 13.11 -19.08
C PRO A 52 35.98 14.47 -19.50
#